data_AF-A0A924G4Z4-F1
#
_entry.id   AF-A0A924G4Z4-F1
#
_cell.length_a   1.000
_cell.length_b   1.000
_cell.length_c   1.000
_cell.angle_alpha   90.00
_cell.angle_beta   90.00
_cell.angle_gamma   90.00
#
_symmetry.space_group_name_H-M   'P 1'
#
loop_
_entity.id
_entity.type
_entity.pdbx_description
1 polymer ?
#
loop_
_entity_poly.entity_id
_entity_poly.type
_entity_poly.pdbx_seq_one_letter_code
_entity_poly.pdbx_strand_id
1 'polypeptide(L)'
;MRKRIFIAALSTVAMFFVMRWQNADILSALTPQGIINFELAKNFDEAKAMMAIVGVKPMQFSTGLDFLFIIAYTLFFSFCCKALMNNYRSSGLKTLGLIFLELSVLVGVLDLVENIAMLITLGGYGSNLSVSISHWSSRFKFSLAALVLLYIIVASILMYFISKKKA
;
A
#
# COMPACT_ATOMS: atom_id res chain seq x y z
N MET A 1 -19.56 -4.61 -11.02
CA MET A 1 -18.52 -4.66 -9.96
C MET A 1 -17.45 -5.73 -10.21
N ARG A 2 -17.82 -6.99 -10.47
CA ARG A 2 -16.86 -8.11 -10.66
C ARG A 2 -15.73 -7.83 -11.68
N LYS A 3 -16.05 -7.31 -12.88
CA LYS A 3 -15.04 -6.94 -13.89
C LYS A 3 -14.03 -5.90 -13.37
N ARG A 4 -14.50 -4.89 -12.63
CA ARG A 4 -13.63 -3.83 -12.06
C ARG A 4 -12.70 -4.38 -10.99
N ILE A 5 -13.22 -5.25 -10.10
CA ILE A 5 -12.40 -5.94 -9.09
C ILE A 5 -11.34 -6.80 -9.77
N PHE A 6 -11.70 -7.56 -10.80
CA PHE A 6 -10.76 -8.42 -11.51
C PHE A 6 -9.63 -7.63 -12.18
N ILE A 7 -9.98 -6.53 -12.87
CA ILE A 7 -8.98 -5.65 -13.49
C ILE A 7 -8.06 -5.06 -12.42
N ALA A 8 -8.62 -4.50 -11.33
CA ALA A 8 -7.82 -3.93 -10.25
C ALA A 8 -6.91 -4.97 -9.59
N ALA A 9 -7.43 -6.18 -9.30
CA ALA A 9 -6.65 -7.28 -8.75
C ALA A 9 -5.50 -7.69 -9.68
N LEU A 10 -5.78 -7.85 -10.97
CA LEU A 10 -4.75 -8.19 -11.96
C LEU A 10 -3.69 -7.11 -12.05
N SER A 11 -4.08 -5.83 -12.06
CA SER A 11 -3.15 -4.70 -12.02
C SER A 11 -2.30 -4.69 -10.75
N THR A 12 -2.90 -4.93 -9.58
CA THR A 12 -2.16 -5.02 -8.31
C THR A 12 -1.14 -6.16 -8.33
N VAL A 13 -1.55 -7.35 -8.80
CA VAL A 13 -0.67 -8.52 -8.88
C VAL A 13 0.46 -8.30 -9.90
N ALA A 14 0.15 -7.75 -11.07
CA ALA A 14 1.16 -7.44 -12.08
C ALA A 14 2.19 -6.42 -11.55
N MET A 15 1.72 -5.32 -10.94
CA MET A 15 2.60 -4.32 -10.34
C MET A 15 3.43 -4.89 -9.19
N PHE A 16 2.86 -5.76 -8.36
CA PHE A 16 3.60 -6.44 -7.30
C PHE A 16 4.80 -7.22 -7.87
N PHE A 17 4.61 -7.98 -8.95
CA PHE A 17 5.71 -8.69 -9.59
C PHE A 17 6.75 -7.76 -10.24
N VAL A 18 6.31 -6.70 -10.92
CA VAL A 18 7.20 -5.67 -11.49
C VAL A 18 8.07 -5.06 -10.39
N MET A 19 7.46 -4.67 -9.28
CA MET A 19 8.17 -4.09 -8.13
C MET A 19 9.08 -5.11 -7.43
N ARG A 20 8.69 -6.37 -7.30
CA ARG A 20 9.55 -7.43 -6.74
C ARG A 20 10.80 -7.63 -7.58
N TRP A 21 10.66 -7.62 -8.90
CA TRP A 21 11.79 -7.73 -9.81
C TRP A 21 12.70 -6.51 -9.73
N GLN A 22 12.14 -5.29 -9.79
CA GLN A 22 12.91 -4.05 -9.68
C GLN A 22 13.61 -3.89 -8.32
N ASN A 23 12.97 -4.36 -7.24
CA ASN A 23 13.52 -4.24 -5.89
C ASN A 23 14.71 -5.17 -5.64
N ALA A 24 14.98 -6.14 -6.52
CA ALA A 24 16.16 -6.99 -6.41
C ALA A 24 17.46 -6.17 -6.51
N ASP A 25 17.46 -5.10 -7.31
CA ASP A 25 18.63 -4.24 -7.56
C ASP A 25 18.96 -3.31 -6.38
N ILE A 26 18.02 -3.14 -5.43
CA ILE A 26 18.19 -2.25 -4.26
C ILE A 26 18.39 -3.01 -2.95
N LEU A 27 18.57 -4.33 -3.02
CA LEU A 27 18.90 -5.14 -1.84
C LEU A 27 20.36 -4.92 -1.46
N SER A 28 20.59 -4.62 -0.18
CA SER A 28 21.93 -4.44 0.37
C SER A 28 21.95 -4.82 1.86
N ALA A 29 23.13 -4.75 2.48
CA ALA A 29 23.27 -4.95 3.92
C ALA A 29 22.44 -3.95 4.76
N LEU A 30 22.21 -2.73 4.27
CA LEU A 30 21.37 -1.72 4.94
C LEU A 30 19.91 -1.72 4.47
N THR A 31 19.61 -2.40 3.35
CA THR A 31 18.28 -2.46 2.75
C THR A 31 17.82 -3.90 2.48
N PRO A 32 17.81 -4.80 3.48
CA PRO A 32 17.45 -6.21 3.28
C PRO A 32 15.99 -6.45 2.83
N GLN A 33 15.12 -5.48 3.07
CA GLN A 33 13.72 -5.43 2.64
C GLN A 33 13.51 -4.45 1.47
N GLY A 34 14.61 -4.02 0.83
CA GLY A 34 14.60 -3.07 -0.27
C GLY A 34 14.12 -1.69 0.16
N ILE A 35 13.21 -1.11 -0.63
CA ILE A 35 12.72 0.26 -0.42
C ILE A 35 11.99 0.43 0.93
N ILE A 36 11.42 -0.65 1.49
CA ILE A 36 10.75 -0.64 2.80
C ILE A 36 11.70 -0.21 3.93
N ASN A 37 13.01 -0.51 3.83
CA ASN A 37 13.96 -0.01 4.82
C ASN A 37 14.12 1.51 4.76
N PHE A 38 14.09 2.07 3.55
CA PHE A 38 14.16 3.52 3.34
C PHE A 38 12.87 4.21 3.81
N GLU A 39 11.71 3.62 3.52
CA GLU A 39 10.39 4.03 4.03
C GLU A 39 10.33 4.10 5.56
N LEU A 40 11.13 3.26 6.24
CA LEU A 40 11.15 3.11 7.69
C LEU A 40 12.45 3.63 8.34
N ALA A 41 13.27 4.37 7.60
CA ALA A 41 14.47 5.00 8.16
C ALA A 41 14.10 5.91 9.35
N LYS A 42 14.89 5.87 10.43
CA LYS A 42 14.58 6.58 11.69
C LYS A 42 14.97 8.05 11.63
N ASN A 43 15.97 8.39 10.82
CA ASN A 43 16.48 9.73 10.68
C ASN A 43 17.18 9.90 9.32
N PHE A 44 17.56 11.12 9.01
CA PHE A 44 18.16 11.45 7.72
C PHE A 44 19.56 10.83 7.53
N ASP A 45 20.32 10.59 8.60
CA ASP A 45 21.65 9.97 8.47
C ASP A 45 21.55 8.49 8.08
N GLU A 46 20.57 7.77 8.61
CA GLU A 46 20.25 6.40 8.18
C GLU A 46 19.81 6.35 6.72
N ALA A 47 18.90 7.25 6.32
CA ALA A 47 18.46 7.38 4.93
C ALA A 47 19.64 7.69 3.98
N LYS A 48 20.53 8.59 4.39
CA LYS A 48 21.74 8.97 3.63
C LYS A 48 22.72 7.80 3.50
N ALA A 49 22.89 6.99 4.53
CA ALA A 49 23.73 5.79 4.46
C ALA A 49 23.17 4.77 3.45
N MET A 50 21.86 4.55 3.43
CA MET A 50 21.20 3.70 2.43
C MET A 50 21.39 4.24 1.01
N MET A 51 21.18 5.55 0.82
CA MET A 51 21.38 6.23 -0.47
C MET A 51 22.82 6.11 -0.98
N ALA A 52 23.81 6.15 -0.07
CA ALA A 52 25.22 6.02 -0.44
C ALA A 52 25.59 4.60 -0.92
N ILE A 53 24.96 3.56 -0.36
CA ILE A 53 25.23 2.17 -0.73
C ILE A 53 24.47 1.74 -1.98
N VAL A 54 23.18 2.06 -2.06
CA VAL A 54 22.31 1.60 -3.16
C VAL A 54 22.39 2.54 -4.37
N GLY A 55 22.59 3.83 -4.12
CA GLY A 55 22.46 4.87 -5.12
C GLY A 55 21.06 5.47 -5.18
N VAL A 56 21.01 6.77 -5.46
CA VAL A 56 19.76 7.55 -5.47
C VAL A 56 18.84 7.18 -6.64
N LYS A 57 19.40 6.99 -7.85
CA LYS A 57 18.59 6.75 -9.06
C LYS A 57 17.76 5.46 -8.99
N PRO A 58 18.33 4.30 -8.57
CA PRO A 58 17.52 3.08 -8.40
C PRO A 58 16.38 3.25 -7.39
N MET A 59 16.65 3.93 -6.26
CA MET A 59 15.62 4.23 -5.25
C MET A 59 14.53 5.15 -5.79
N GLN A 60 14.88 6.22 -6.52
CA GLN A 60 13.91 7.11 -7.16
C GLN A 60 13.03 6.37 -8.16
N PHE A 61 13.62 5.46 -8.94
CA PHE A 61 12.86 4.67 -9.90
C PHE A 61 11.90 3.71 -9.19
N SER A 62 12.35 3.02 -8.14
CA SER A 62 11.51 2.17 -7.30
C SER A 62 10.33 2.96 -6.71
N THR A 63 10.62 4.07 -6.01
CA THR A 63 9.59 4.97 -5.44
C THR A 63 8.67 5.53 -6.51
N GLY A 64 9.17 5.81 -7.72
CA GLY A 64 8.35 6.29 -8.83
C GLY A 64 7.33 5.25 -9.31
N LEU A 65 7.69 3.96 -9.32
CA LEU A 65 6.77 2.87 -9.68
C LEU A 65 5.66 2.68 -8.65
N ASP A 66 5.91 3.01 -7.39
CA ASP A 66 4.93 2.88 -6.31
C ASP A 66 3.67 3.71 -6.57
N PHE A 67 3.77 4.86 -7.24
CA PHE A 67 2.58 5.66 -7.61
C PHE A 67 1.57 4.87 -8.47
N LEU A 68 2.04 4.01 -9.36
CA LEU A 68 1.16 3.13 -10.16
C LEU A 68 0.60 2.00 -9.30
N PHE A 69 1.39 1.47 -8.37
CA PHE A 69 0.94 0.44 -7.44
C PHE A 69 -0.12 0.97 -6.48
N ILE A 70 0.04 2.19 -5.96
CA ILE A 70 -0.93 2.89 -5.10
C ILE A 70 -2.30 2.93 -5.75
N ILE A 71 -2.37 3.35 -7.01
CA ILE A 71 -3.63 3.39 -7.76
C ILE A 71 -4.22 1.98 -7.85
N ALA A 72 -3.41 0.99 -8.24
CA ALA A 72 -3.88 -0.37 -8.44
C ALA A 72 -4.45 -1.00 -7.16
N TYR A 73 -3.67 -1.06 -6.08
CA TYR A 73 -4.09 -1.74 -4.85
C TYR A 73 -5.17 -0.96 -4.10
N THR A 74 -5.16 0.37 -4.12
CA THR A 74 -6.20 1.19 -3.48
C THR A 74 -7.55 0.97 -4.17
N LEU A 75 -7.57 0.97 -5.50
CA LEU A 75 -8.80 0.65 -6.26
C LEU A 75 -9.27 -0.78 -6.00
N PHE A 76 -8.35 -1.74 -5.91
CA PHE A 76 -8.68 -3.11 -5.57
C PHE A 76 -9.37 -3.20 -4.21
N PHE A 77 -8.79 -2.61 -3.16
CA PHE A 77 -9.38 -2.58 -1.82
C PHE A 77 -10.74 -1.89 -1.80
N SER A 78 -10.84 -0.68 -2.36
CA SER A 78 -12.10 0.07 -2.41
C SER A 78 -13.20 -0.67 -3.16
N PHE A 79 -12.89 -1.33 -4.29
CA PHE A 79 -13.89 -2.11 -5.03
C PHE A 79 -14.32 -3.38 -4.30
N CYS A 80 -13.42 -4.06 -3.60
CA CYS A 80 -13.75 -5.18 -2.73
C CYS A 80 -14.68 -4.73 -1.60
N CYS A 81 -14.31 -3.71 -0.83
CA CYS A 81 -15.14 -3.17 0.25
C CYS A 81 -16.53 -2.71 -0.25
N LYS A 82 -16.59 -2.01 -1.39
CA LYS A 82 -17.85 -1.59 -2.02
C LYS A 82 -18.73 -2.77 -2.43
N ALA A 83 -18.14 -3.80 -3.02
CA ALA A 83 -18.89 -5.00 -3.40
C ALA A 83 -19.38 -5.78 -2.18
N LEU A 84 -18.56 -5.87 -1.12
CA LEU A 84 -18.95 -6.50 0.14
C LEU A 84 -20.14 -5.78 0.78
N MET A 85 -20.02 -4.46 0.92
CA MET A 85 -21.06 -3.57 1.43
C MET A 85 -22.39 -3.75 0.70
N ASN A 86 -22.38 -3.79 -0.64
CA ASN A 86 -23.59 -3.90 -1.45
C ASN A 86 -24.35 -5.23 -1.27
N ASN A 87 -23.70 -6.28 -0.81
CA ASN A 87 -24.33 -7.58 -0.56
C ASN A 87 -24.93 -7.69 0.85
N TYR A 88 -24.57 -6.80 1.78
CA TYR A 88 -25.15 -6.81 3.12
C TYR A 88 -26.59 -6.29 3.11
N ARG A 89 -27.47 -6.95 3.87
CA ARG A 89 -28.84 -6.48 4.12
C ARG A 89 -28.94 -5.58 5.36
N SER A 90 -28.17 -5.90 6.40
CA SER A 90 -28.12 -5.13 7.65
C SER A 90 -27.48 -3.76 7.42
N SER A 91 -28.10 -2.70 7.95
CA SER A 91 -27.57 -1.34 7.91
C SER A 91 -26.21 -1.22 8.59
N GLY A 92 -26.03 -1.86 9.76
CA GLY A 92 -24.76 -1.84 10.49
C GLY A 92 -23.60 -2.44 9.70
N LEU A 93 -23.83 -3.56 9.02
CA LEU A 93 -22.80 -4.19 8.17
C LEU A 93 -22.48 -3.34 6.92
N LYS A 94 -23.47 -2.63 6.38
CA LYS A 94 -23.24 -1.65 5.31
C LYS A 94 -22.36 -0.50 5.79
N THR A 95 -22.66 0.07 6.95
CA THR A 95 -21.84 1.13 7.56
C THR A 95 -20.40 0.65 7.79
N LEU A 96 -20.22 -0.57 8.29
CA LEU A 96 -18.89 -1.15 8.44
C LEU A 96 -18.16 -1.24 7.09
N GLY A 97 -18.82 -1.73 6.04
CA GLY A 97 -18.25 -1.76 4.70
C GLY A 97 -17.90 -0.39 4.13
N LEU A 98 -18.68 0.65 4.46
CA LEU A 98 -18.36 2.04 4.12
C LEU A 98 -17.11 2.52 4.86
N ILE A 99 -17.00 2.27 6.16
CA ILE A 99 -15.80 2.62 6.95
C ILE A 99 -14.55 2.00 6.32
N PHE A 100 -14.59 0.70 5.99
CA PHE A 100 -13.44 0.03 5.38
C PHE A 100 -13.14 0.52 3.95
N LEU A 101 -14.15 0.97 3.20
CA LEU A 101 -13.95 1.63 1.91
C LEU A 101 -13.19 2.95 2.10
N GLU A 102 -13.60 3.80 3.04
CA GLU A 102 -12.92 5.06 3.35
C GLU A 102 -11.50 4.82 3.88
N LEU A 103 -11.30 3.82 4.75
CA LEU A 103 -9.97 3.42 5.21
C LEU A 103 -9.07 2.97 4.05
N SER A 104 -9.63 2.31 3.03
CA SER A 104 -8.86 1.93 1.84
C SER A 104 -8.32 3.16 1.11
N VAL A 105 -9.12 4.22 1.00
CA VAL A 105 -8.70 5.49 0.40
C VAL A 105 -7.64 6.17 1.25
N LEU A 106 -7.82 6.19 2.57
CA LEU A 106 -6.83 6.75 3.50
C LEU A 106 -5.48 6.03 3.40
N VAL A 107 -5.46 4.70 3.24
CA VAL A 107 -4.23 3.93 3.00
C VAL A 107 -3.50 4.46 1.76
N GLY A 108 -4.22 4.65 0.64
CA GLY A 108 -3.62 5.19 -0.59
C GLY A 108 -3.10 6.63 -0.42
N VAL A 109 -3.79 7.48 0.34
CA VAL A 109 -3.35 8.85 0.64
C VAL A 109 -2.08 8.83 1.49
N LEU A 110 -2.01 7.99 2.52
CA LEU A 110 -0.82 7.85 3.35
C LEU A 110 0.37 7.34 2.53
N ASP A 111 0.16 6.37 1.65
CA ASP A 111 1.20 5.85 0.76
C ASP A 111 1.68 6.92 -0.24
N LEU A 112 0.77 7.77 -0.73
CA LEU A 112 1.14 8.91 -1.58
C LEU A 112 2.01 9.93 -0.84
N VAL A 113 1.61 10.32 0.38
CA VAL A 113 2.38 11.28 1.22
C VAL A 113 3.77 10.73 1.52
N GLU A 114 3.82 9.45 1.86
CA GLU A 114 5.04 8.70 2.13
C GLU A 114 6.01 8.73 0.94
N ASN A 115 5.54 8.35 -0.25
CA ASN A 115 6.34 8.34 -1.47
C ASN A 115 6.81 9.73 -1.90
N ILE A 116 5.98 10.77 -1.72
CA ILE A 116 6.41 12.16 -1.96
C ILE A 116 7.54 12.55 -1.00
N ALA A 117 7.44 12.21 0.28
CA ALA A 117 8.47 12.52 1.26
C ALA A 117 9.78 11.76 0.99
N MET A 118 9.70 10.53 0.49
CA MET A 118 10.87 9.79 -0.02
C MET A 118 11.50 10.49 -1.22
N LEU A 119 10.71 10.91 -2.22
CA LEU A 119 11.25 11.62 -3.39
C LEU A 119 11.90 12.96 -3.03
N ILE A 120 11.35 13.70 -2.06
CA ILE A 120 12.01 14.91 -1.51
C ILE A 120 13.37 14.56 -0.92
N THR A 121 13.44 13.46 -0.16
CA THR A 121 14.68 13.00 0.46
C THR A 121 15.71 12.58 -0.59
N LEU A 122 15.29 11.81 -1.58
CA LEU A 122 16.11 11.34 -2.69
C LEU A 122 16.50 12.48 -3.65
N GLY A 123 15.68 13.52 -3.78
CA GLY A 123 15.91 14.66 -4.66
C GLY A 123 16.96 15.67 -4.16
N GLY A 124 17.61 15.39 -3.02
CA GLY A 124 18.63 16.26 -2.43
C GLY A 124 18.10 17.31 -1.46
N TYR A 125 16.79 17.34 -1.20
CA TYR A 125 16.13 18.25 -0.24
C TYR A 125 15.77 17.54 1.07
N GLY A 126 16.40 16.38 1.33
CA GLY A 126 16.11 15.55 2.50
C GLY A 126 16.47 16.18 3.83
N SER A 127 15.66 15.87 4.84
CA SER A 127 15.86 16.29 6.23
C SER A 127 15.27 15.26 7.18
N ASN A 128 15.48 15.44 8.49
CA ASN A 128 14.82 14.60 9.49
C ASN A 128 13.29 14.70 9.41
N LEU A 129 12.75 15.83 8.94
CA LEU A 129 11.32 16.01 8.74
C LEU A 129 10.79 15.13 7.60
N SER A 130 11.42 15.16 6.42
CA SER A 130 10.98 14.36 5.27
C SER A 130 11.06 12.86 5.58
N VAL A 131 12.12 12.41 6.23
CA VAL A 131 12.25 11.02 6.67
C VAL A 131 11.20 10.67 7.73
N SER A 132 10.95 11.54 8.71
CA SER A 132 9.92 11.30 9.73
C SER A 132 8.51 11.19 9.12
N ILE A 133 8.22 11.99 8.09
CA ILE A 133 6.92 11.94 7.37
C ILE A 133 6.77 10.59 6.67
N SER A 134 7.77 10.14 5.91
CA SER A 134 7.73 8.81 5.28
C SER A 134 7.60 7.71 6.34
N HIS A 135 8.43 7.76 7.37
CA HIS A 135 8.44 6.78 8.47
C HIS A 135 7.09 6.58 9.16
N TRP A 136 6.44 7.67 9.58
CA TRP A 136 5.14 7.57 10.25
C TRP A 136 4.02 7.23 9.28
N SER A 137 4.01 7.82 8.08
CA SER A 137 3.04 7.49 7.04
C SER A 137 3.10 6.01 6.68
N SER A 138 4.30 5.43 6.55
CA SER A 138 4.53 4.01 6.30
C SER A 138 3.98 3.10 7.39
N ARG A 139 4.19 3.44 8.66
CA ARG A 139 3.64 2.62 9.75
C ARG A 139 2.12 2.62 9.76
N PHE A 140 1.52 3.80 9.59
CA PHE A 140 0.07 3.92 9.57
C PHE A 140 -0.52 3.26 8.32
N LYS A 141 0.07 3.45 7.13
CA LYS A 141 -0.39 2.84 5.88
C LYS A 141 -0.35 1.32 5.98
N PHE A 142 0.75 0.71 6.44
CA PHE A 142 0.85 -0.75 6.53
C PHE A 142 -0.13 -1.33 7.55
N SER A 143 -0.30 -0.67 8.70
CA SER A 143 -1.25 -1.10 9.72
C SER A 143 -2.70 -1.06 9.21
N LEU A 144 -3.08 0.03 8.55
CA LEU A 144 -4.42 0.19 7.98
C LEU A 144 -4.64 -0.74 6.77
N ALA A 145 -3.64 -0.91 5.91
CA ALA A 145 -3.71 -1.82 4.77
C ALA A 145 -3.94 -3.26 5.23
N ALA A 146 -3.22 -3.71 6.27
CA ALA A 146 -3.40 -5.03 6.86
C ALA A 146 -4.82 -5.21 7.44
N LEU A 147 -5.34 -4.19 8.13
CA LEU A 147 -6.69 -4.19 8.68
C LEU A 147 -7.76 -4.25 7.58
N VAL A 148 -7.62 -3.47 6.51
CA VAL A 148 -8.51 -3.50 5.34
C VAL A 148 -8.47 -4.86 4.65
N LEU A 149 -7.28 -5.40 4.42
CA LEU A 149 -7.12 -6.72 3.79
C LEU A 149 -7.76 -7.84 4.64
N LEU A 150 -7.55 -7.81 5.95
CA LEU A 150 -8.16 -8.76 6.88
C LEU A 150 -9.69 -8.69 6.81
N TYR A 151 -10.26 -7.49 6.81
CA TYR A 151 -11.70 -7.31 6.63
C TYR A 151 -12.19 -7.91 5.30
N ILE A 152 -11.51 -7.62 4.19
CA ILE A 152 -11.89 -8.15 2.87
C ILE A 152 -11.90 -9.67 2.88
N ILE A 153 -10.88 -10.31 3.44
CA ILE A 153 -10.77 -11.77 3.52
C ILE A 153 -11.90 -12.35 4.37
N VAL A 154 -12.06 -11.88 5.61
CA VAL A 154 -13.07 -12.39 6.57
C VAL A 154 -14.48 -12.20 6.02
N ALA A 155 -14.80 -11.00 5.52
CA ALA A 155 -16.10 -10.69 4.94
C ALA A 155 -16.41 -11.55 3.70
N SER A 156 -15.42 -11.77 2.83
CA SER A 156 -15.58 -12.61 1.63
C SER A 156 -15.86 -14.06 2.00
N ILE A 157 -15.14 -14.62 2.98
CA ILE A 157 -15.33 -15.98 3.48
C ILE A 157 -16.73 -16.14 4.10
N LEU A 158 -17.12 -15.22 4.98
CA LEU A 158 -18.45 -15.26 5.61
C LEU A 158 -19.56 -15.23 4.56
N MET A 159 -19.44 -14.37 3.55
CA MET A 159 -20.45 -14.29 2.49
C MET A 159 -20.50 -15.53 1.59
N TYR A 160 -19.36 -16.17 1.34
CA TYR A 160 -19.34 -17.45 0.62
C TYR A 160 -20.16 -18.53 1.35
N PHE A 161 -19.99 -18.66 2.68
CA PHE A 161 -20.74 -19.63 3.48
C PHE A 161 -22.23 -19.29 3.59
N ILE A 162 -22.57 -18.00 3.76
CA ILE A 162 -23.98 -17.57 3.80
C ILE A 162 -24.68 -17.82 2.46
N SER A 163 -23.98 -17.63 1.34
CA SER A 163 -24.53 -17.90 0.00
C SER A 163 -24.79 -19.38 -0.23
N LYS A 164 -23.92 -20.27 0.27
CA LYS A 164 -24.13 -21.73 0.16
C LYS A 164 -25.33 -22.22 0.97
N LYS A 165 -25.59 -21.66 2.15
CA LYS A 165 -26.72 -22.07 3.00
C LYS A 165 -28.10 -21.73 2.39
N LYS A 166 -28.13 -20.86 1.37
CA LYS A 166 -29.36 -20.46 0.67
C LYS A 166 -29.63 -21.23 -0.62
N ALA A 167 -28.70 -22.06 -1.08
CA ALA A 167 -28.82 -22.93 -2.26
C ALA A 167 -29.12 -24.36 -1.83
#